data_AF-A0AAD0XG82-F1
#
_entry.id   AF-A0AAD0XG82-F1
#
_cell.length_a   1.000
_cell.length_b   1.000
_cell.length_c   1.000
_cell.angle_alpha   90.00
_cell.angle_beta   90.00
_cell.angle_gamma   90.00
#
_symmetry.space_group_name_H-M   'P 1'
#
loop_
_entity.id
_entity.type
_entity.pdbx_description
1 polymer ?
#
loop_
_entity_poly.entity_id
_entity_poly.type
_entity_poly.pdbx_seq_one_letter_code
_entity_poly.pdbx_strand_id
1 'polypeptide(L)'
;MIFASVKHDLLANALKFKKAGKQLPFGIAKGLTATAKDAQVALGKALPENLDRPTPFTMKAFAVEPATKQKQYAKVFIKDDQEKYLQYQVAGGTRTPARRAVVVPKGVRLNQYGNMTRGAIKKLLARKDVFSGKVKGVAGIYQRKGTHVQLIVSYADRVQYKKRFPFGDIGQAAVKTSSAKNLIAAIDAALASAR
;
A
#
# COMPACT_ATOMS: atom_id res chain seq x y z
N MET A 1 -32.33 21.86 -57.44
CA MET A 1 -31.23 21.14 -56.76
C MET A 1 -30.99 21.85 -55.43
N ILE A 2 -31.13 21.16 -54.30
CA ILE A 2 -30.95 21.74 -52.96
C ILE A 2 -29.53 21.39 -52.50
N PHE A 3 -28.71 22.39 -52.20
CA PHE A 3 -27.38 22.19 -51.62
C PHE A 3 -27.29 22.95 -50.30
N ALA A 4 -26.65 22.36 -49.30
CA ALA A 4 -26.22 23.06 -48.08
C ALA A 4 -24.73 23.40 -48.20
N SER A 5 -24.40 24.69 -48.11
CA SER A 5 -23.01 25.15 -48.05
C SER A 5 -22.55 25.20 -46.60
N VAL A 6 -21.51 24.43 -46.27
CA VAL A 6 -20.86 24.48 -44.95
C VAL A 6 -19.69 25.47 -45.04
N LYS A 7 -19.90 26.70 -44.56
CA LYS A 7 -18.81 27.67 -44.36
C LYS A 7 -18.21 27.45 -42.98
N HIS A 8 -16.94 27.07 -42.93
CA HIS A 8 -16.19 26.83 -41.72
C HIS A 8 -15.08 27.88 -41.58
N ASP A 9 -14.97 28.52 -40.40
CA ASP A 9 -13.78 29.29 -40.00
C ASP A 9 -12.58 28.38 -39.63
N LEU A 10 -11.88 27.90 -40.66
CA LEU A 10 -10.76 26.94 -40.57
C LEU A 10 -9.66 27.39 -39.62
N LEU A 11 -9.42 28.70 -39.51
CA LEU A 11 -8.38 29.25 -38.66
C LEU A 11 -8.77 29.23 -37.18
N ALA A 12 -10.02 29.61 -36.86
CA ALA A 12 -10.52 29.52 -35.49
C ALA A 12 -10.56 28.08 -34.97
N ASN A 13 -10.93 27.10 -35.82
CA ASN A 13 -10.89 25.70 -35.38
C ASN A 13 -9.46 25.16 -35.33
N ALA A 14 -8.57 25.51 -36.24
CA ALA A 14 -7.15 25.12 -36.17
C ALA A 14 -6.48 25.60 -34.87
N LEU A 15 -6.78 26.83 -34.41
CA LEU A 15 -6.34 27.34 -33.11
C LEU A 15 -6.94 26.55 -31.93
N LYS A 16 -8.23 26.20 -31.98
CA LYS A 16 -8.87 25.33 -30.98
C LYS A 16 -8.23 23.93 -30.95
N PHE A 17 -7.94 23.33 -32.11
CA PHE A 17 -7.27 22.03 -32.21
C PHE A 17 -5.81 22.08 -31.71
N LYS A 18 -5.07 23.15 -32.01
CA LYS A 18 -3.69 23.34 -31.51
C LYS A 18 -3.66 23.51 -29.98
N LYS A 19 -4.62 24.24 -29.41
CA LYS A 19 -4.78 24.37 -27.96
C LYS A 19 -5.22 23.06 -27.32
N ALA A 20 -6.18 22.35 -27.93
CA ALA A 20 -6.60 21.02 -27.50
C ALA A 20 -5.42 20.02 -27.52
N GLY A 21 -4.57 20.04 -28.54
CA GLY A 21 -3.38 19.19 -28.62
C GLY A 21 -2.40 19.39 -27.45
N LYS A 22 -2.26 20.61 -26.92
CA LYS A 22 -1.40 20.88 -25.75
C LYS A 22 -2.06 20.55 -24.40
N GLN A 23 -3.38 20.65 -24.32
CA GLN A 23 -4.14 20.43 -23.08
C GLN A 23 -4.60 18.98 -22.90
N LEU A 24 -4.76 18.21 -23.98
CA LEU A 24 -5.19 16.82 -23.92
C LEU A 24 -4.20 15.94 -23.10
N PRO A 25 -2.87 15.98 -23.31
CA PRO A 25 -1.93 15.22 -22.47
C PRO A 25 -1.98 15.64 -21.00
N PHE A 26 -2.31 16.90 -20.71
CA PHE A 26 -2.47 17.39 -19.35
C PHE A 26 -3.74 16.87 -18.69
N GLY A 27 -4.85 16.87 -19.40
CA GLY A 27 -6.12 16.28 -18.95
C GLY A 27 -5.97 14.78 -18.67
N ILE A 28 -5.32 14.04 -19.58
CA ILE A 28 -5.00 12.63 -19.40
C ILE A 28 -4.17 12.42 -18.13
N ALA A 29 -3.08 13.16 -17.96
CA ALA A 29 -2.22 13.06 -16.77
C ALA A 29 -3.00 13.34 -15.47
N LYS A 30 -3.88 14.35 -15.46
CA LYS A 30 -4.75 14.64 -14.33
C LYS A 30 -5.73 13.52 -14.04
N GLY A 31 -6.40 12.99 -15.06
CA GLY A 31 -7.37 11.90 -14.92
C GLY A 31 -6.73 10.62 -14.38
N LEU A 32 -5.59 10.22 -14.95
CA LEU A 32 -4.82 9.06 -14.48
C LEU A 32 -4.35 9.22 -13.02
N THR A 33 -3.89 10.42 -12.66
CA THR A 33 -3.49 10.72 -11.28
C THR A 33 -4.67 10.66 -10.32
N ALA A 34 -5.85 11.16 -10.72
CA ALA A 34 -7.06 11.06 -9.92
C ALA A 34 -7.49 9.61 -9.71
N THR A 35 -7.46 8.80 -10.77
CA THR A 35 -7.75 7.35 -10.69
C THR A 35 -6.77 6.61 -9.77
N ALA A 36 -5.49 6.94 -9.82
CA ALA A 36 -4.50 6.38 -8.89
C ALA A 36 -4.79 6.77 -7.44
N LYS A 37 -5.26 8.00 -7.19
CA LYS A 37 -5.68 8.43 -5.84
C LYS A 37 -6.92 7.67 -5.35
N ASP A 38 -7.90 7.41 -6.21
CA ASP A 38 -9.07 6.59 -5.84
C ASP A 38 -8.65 5.16 -5.47
N ALA A 39 -7.75 4.56 -6.25
CA ALA A 39 -7.18 3.26 -5.93
C ALA A 39 -6.39 3.27 -4.62
N GLN A 40 -5.61 4.32 -4.34
CA GLN A 40 -4.92 4.50 -3.06
C GLN A 40 -5.91 4.53 -1.88
N VAL A 41 -7.02 5.25 -2.03
CA VAL A 41 -8.09 5.32 -1.00
C VAL A 41 -8.75 3.96 -0.82
N ALA A 42 -9.08 3.25 -1.90
CA ALA A 42 -9.68 1.92 -1.83
C ALA A 42 -8.76 0.91 -1.12
N LEU A 43 -7.48 0.90 -1.47
CA LEU A 43 -6.47 0.08 -0.79
C LEU A 43 -6.36 0.42 0.70
N GLY A 44 -6.39 1.71 1.05
CA GLY A 44 -6.36 2.17 2.44
C GLY A 44 -7.56 1.67 3.26
N LYS A 45 -8.76 1.65 2.67
CA LYS A 45 -9.98 1.12 3.29
C LYS A 45 -9.93 -0.40 3.48
N ALA A 46 -9.34 -1.11 2.53
CA ALA A 46 -9.24 -2.56 2.58
C ALA A 46 -8.22 -3.09 3.61
N LEU A 47 -7.30 -2.26 4.12
CA LEU A 47 -6.32 -2.68 5.12
C LEU A 47 -6.96 -3.28 6.38
N PRO A 48 -7.83 -2.58 7.12
CA PRO A 48 -8.46 -3.12 8.32
C PRO A 48 -9.46 -4.24 8.04
N GLU A 49 -9.96 -4.38 6.81
CA GLU A 49 -10.84 -5.48 6.40
C GLU A 49 -10.07 -6.81 6.25
N ASN A 50 -8.78 -6.73 5.90
CA ASN A 50 -7.96 -7.89 5.56
C ASN A 50 -6.84 -8.17 6.58
N LEU A 51 -6.49 -7.20 7.42
CA LEU A 51 -5.44 -7.30 8.43
C LEU A 51 -6.03 -7.09 9.83
N ASP A 52 -5.56 -7.88 10.80
CA ASP A 52 -5.92 -7.70 12.21
C ASP A 52 -5.28 -6.40 12.75
N ARG A 53 -6.13 -5.43 13.09
CA ARG A 53 -5.77 -4.18 13.80
C ARG A 53 -4.47 -3.52 13.27
N PRO A 54 -4.42 -3.14 11.97
CA PRO A 54 -3.25 -2.49 11.40
C PRO A 54 -2.91 -1.20 12.15
N THR A 55 -1.62 -0.95 12.33
CA THR A 55 -1.15 0.27 13.01
C THR A 55 -1.44 1.52 12.18
N PRO A 56 -1.50 2.73 12.76
CA PRO A 56 -1.61 3.97 11.99
C PRO A 56 -0.50 4.15 10.94
N PHE A 57 0.68 3.58 11.19
CA PHE A 57 1.78 3.55 10.22
C PHE A 57 1.47 2.66 9.02
N THR A 58 0.89 1.48 9.27
CA THR A 58 0.40 0.55 8.23
C THR A 58 -0.76 1.16 7.44
N MET A 59 -1.68 1.86 8.10
CA MET A 59 -2.80 2.57 7.45
C MET A 59 -2.34 3.62 6.43
N LYS A 60 -1.10 4.11 6.54
CA LYS A 60 -0.50 5.10 5.64
C LYS A 60 0.48 4.48 4.64
N ALA A 61 0.34 3.19 4.35
CA ALA A 61 1.28 2.41 3.52
C ALA A 61 1.34 2.82 2.05
N PHE A 62 0.22 3.30 1.46
CA PHE A 62 0.15 3.50 0.02
C PHE A 62 0.52 4.93 -0.39
N ALA A 63 1.22 5.06 -1.52
CA ALA A 63 1.59 6.31 -2.15
C ALA A 63 1.24 6.29 -3.64
N VAL A 64 1.17 7.49 -4.24
CA VAL A 64 0.89 7.67 -5.67
C VAL A 64 2.08 8.36 -6.32
N GLU A 65 2.58 7.78 -7.40
CA GLU A 65 3.42 8.46 -8.38
C GLU A 65 2.49 9.05 -9.45
N PRO A 66 2.34 10.38 -9.55
CA PRO A 66 1.39 11.00 -10.47
C PRO A 66 1.85 10.86 -11.94
N ALA A 67 0.89 10.87 -12.85
CA ALA A 67 1.16 10.96 -14.28
C ALA A 67 1.59 12.39 -14.65
N THR A 68 2.40 12.50 -15.70
CA THR A 68 2.80 13.78 -16.30
C THR A 68 2.38 13.85 -17.76
N LYS A 69 2.50 15.02 -18.39
CA LYS A 69 2.16 15.17 -19.83
C LYS A 69 3.02 14.25 -20.70
N GLN A 70 4.27 14.04 -20.31
CA GLN A 70 5.25 13.19 -20.99
C GLN A 70 5.07 11.71 -20.59
N LYS A 71 4.68 11.47 -19.34
CA LYS A 71 4.54 10.15 -18.74
C LYS A 71 3.08 9.89 -18.42
N GLN A 72 2.33 9.41 -19.41
CA GLN A 72 0.90 9.15 -19.33
C GLN A 72 0.56 7.85 -18.59
N TYR A 73 1.16 7.64 -17.43
CA TYR A 73 0.75 6.61 -16.48
C TYR A 73 1.01 7.10 -15.05
N ALA A 74 0.16 6.68 -14.12
CA ALA A 74 0.33 6.89 -12.70
C ALA A 74 0.51 5.53 -12.02
N LYS A 75 1.21 5.49 -10.87
CA LYS A 75 1.39 4.26 -10.08
C LYS A 75 0.83 4.44 -8.70
N VAL A 76 0.25 3.38 -8.16
CA VAL A 76 -0.02 3.25 -6.72
C VAL A 76 0.89 2.15 -6.20
N PHE A 77 1.63 2.43 -5.13
CA PHE A 77 2.64 1.53 -4.61
C PHE A 77 2.66 1.52 -3.09
N ILE A 78 3.28 0.49 -2.52
CA ILE A 78 3.54 0.38 -1.08
C ILE A 78 4.86 1.09 -0.79
N LYS A 79 4.88 1.99 0.19
CA LYS A 79 6.09 2.68 0.64
C LYS A 79 7.10 1.67 1.23
N ASP A 80 8.38 1.93 1.01
CA ASP A 80 9.50 1.01 1.30
C ASP A 80 9.47 0.43 2.72
N ASP A 81 9.23 1.26 3.74
CA ASP A 81 9.22 0.78 5.12
C ASP A 81 8.04 -0.14 5.44
N GLN A 82 6.88 0.11 4.83
CA GLN A 82 5.71 -0.76 4.95
C GLN A 82 5.87 -2.03 4.11
N GLU A 83 6.50 -1.92 2.94
CA GLU A 83 6.73 -3.05 2.02
C GLU A 83 7.57 -4.15 2.67
N LYS A 84 8.51 -3.81 3.57
CA LYS A 84 9.30 -4.76 4.37
C LYS A 84 8.48 -5.86 5.06
N TYR A 85 7.20 -5.61 5.35
CA TYR A 85 6.31 -6.62 5.91
C TYR A 85 5.01 -6.83 5.12
N LEU A 86 4.49 -5.82 4.43
CA LEU A 86 3.26 -5.95 3.64
C LEU A 86 3.44 -6.81 2.39
N GLN A 87 4.65 -6.89 1.81
CA GLN A 87 4.91 -7.75 0.65
C GLN A 87 4.48 -9.20 0.91
N TYR A 88 4.70 -9.71 2.12
CA TYR A 88 4.31 -11.06 2.50
C TYR A 88 2.79 -11.22 2.70
N GLN A 89 2.08 -10.14 3.00
CA GLN A 89 0.62 -10.16 3.05
C GLN A 89 0.02 -10.16 1.63
N VAL A 90 0.72 -9.58 0.66
CA VAL A 90 0.27 -9.50 -0.74
C VAL A 90 0.63 -10.75 -1.53
N ALA A 91 1.90 -11.16 -1.49
CA ALA A 91 2.42 -12.27 -2.28
C ALA A 91 2.47 -13.60 -1.50
N GLY A 92 2.31 -13.58 -0.18
CA GLY A 92 2.65 -14.71 0.66
C GLY A 92 4.17 -14.90 0.77
N GLY A 93 4.59 -16.11 1.09
CA GLY A 93 5.99 -16.53 1.04
C GLY A 93 6.70 -16.56 2.39
N THR A 94 8.02 -16.70 2.33
CA THR A 94 8.87 -16.92 3.51
C THR A 94 9.59 -15.65 3.91
N ARG A 95 9.36 -15.18 5.14
CA ARG A 95 10.14 -14.10 5.72
C ARG A 95 11.34 -14.66 6.48
N THR A 96 12.53 -14.20 6.12
CA THR A 96 13.77 -14.48 6.84
C THR A 96 14.15 -13.33 7.79
N PRO A 97 14.97 -13.60 8.81
CA PRO A 97 15.50 -12.57 9.70
C PRO A 97 16.34 -11.56 8.94
N ALA A 98 16.17 -10.27 9.24
CA ALA A 98 17.11 -9.23 8.79
C ALA A 98 18.47 -9.29 9.52
N ARG A 99 18.53 -10.03 10.63
CA ARG A 99 19.73 -10.25 11.45
C ARG A 99 19.76 -11.71 11.91
N ARG A 100 19.62 -11.93 13.23
CA ARG A 100 19.80 -13.24 13.85
C ARG A 100 18.53 -14.11 13.85
N ALA A 101 17.36 -13.52 14.09
CA ALA A 101 16.10 -14.27 14.17
C ALA A 101 14.89 -13.37 13.91
N VAL A 102 13.79 -13.97 13.46
CA VAL A 102 12.46 -13.36 13.50
C VAL A 102 11.91 -13.54 14.92
N VAL A 103 11.66 -12.42 15.58
CA VAL A 103 11.12 -12.41 16.93
C VAL A 103 9.60 -12.53 16.86
N VAL A 104 9.05 -13.61 17.42
CA VAL A 104 7.60 -13.89 17.39
C VAL A 104 7.08 -13.97 18.82
N PRO A 105 6.12 -13.11 19.23
CA PRO A 105 5.52 -13.19 20.55
C PRO A 105 4.67 -14.46 20.70
N LYS A 106 4.75 -15.11 21.87
CA LYS A 106 3.99 -16.34 22.19
C LYS A 106 3.13 -16.20 23.45
N GLY A 107 3.64 -15.53 24.47
CA GLY A 107 2.98 -15.40 25.77
C GLY A 107 3.31 -14.07 26.46
N VAL A 108 3.64 -13.04 25.68
CA VAL A 108 3.95 -11.70 26.18
C VAL A 108 2.77 -10.76 25.99
N ARG A 109 2.65 -9.77 26.88
CA ARG A 109 1.68 -8.70 26.71
C ARG A 109 1.99 -7.89 25.45
N LEU A 110 0.97 -7.72 24.60
CA LEU A 110 1.02 -6.94 23.38
C LEU A 110 0.32 -5.60 23.56
N ASN A 111 0.59 -4.65 22.68
CA ASN A 111 -0.19 -3.42 22.57
C ASN A 111 -1.53 -3.68 21.85
N GLN A 112 -2.36 -2.65 21.73
CA GLN A 112 -3.66 -2.72 21.07
C GLN A 112 -3.64 -3.20 19.61
N TYR A 113 -2.47 -3.13 18.94
CA TYR A 113 -2.24 -3.57 17.56
C TYR A 113 -1.59 -4.96 17.46
N GLY A 114 -1.51 -5.72 18.56
CA GLY A 114 -0.86 -7.03 18.57
C GLY A 114 0.66 -7.01 18.47
N ASN A 115 1.32 -5.87 18.71
CA ASN A 115 2.77 -5.74 18.63
C ASN A 115 3.42 -5.70 20.03
N MET A 116 4.64 -6.22 20.15
CA MET A 116 5.48 -5.97 21.33
C MET A 116 5.92 -4.50 21.34
N THR A 117 5.89 -3.87 22.52
CA THR A 117 6.32 -2.48 22.66
C THR A 117 7.84 -2.34 22.54
N ARG A 118 8.31 -1.14 22.18
CA ARG A 118 9.73 -0.84 22.13
C ARG A 118 10.38 -1.09 23.50
N GLY A 119 11.45 -1.87 23.51
CA GLY A 119 12.13 -2.26 24.74
C GLY A 119 11.46 -3.37 25.55
N ALA A 120 10.35 -3.96 25.07
CA ALA A 120 9.69 -5.08 25.76
C ALA A 120 10.67 -6.23 26.05
N ILE A 121 11.48 -6.62 25.06
CA ILE A 121 12.50 -7.67 25.24
C ILE A 121 13.51 -7.30 26.33
N LYS A 122 14.03 -6.06 26.33
CA LYS A 122 14.97 -5.57 27.34
C LYS A 122 14.35 -5.65 28.74
N LYS A 123 13.09 -5.19 28.89
CA LYS A 123 12.35 -5.24 30.15
C LYS A 123 12.09 -6.68 30.61
N LEU A 124 11.76 -7.58 29.68
CA LEU A 124 11.57 -8.99 29.99
C LEU A 124 12.87 -9.62 30.50
N LEU A 125 13.98 -9.43 29.81
CA LEU A 125 15.28 -10.00 30.17
C LEU A 125 15.90 -9.40 31.44
N ALA A 126 15.42 -8.26 31.92
CA ALA A 126 15.83 -7.69 33.21
C ALA A 126 15.21 -8.42 34.41
N ARG A 127 14.17 -9.24 34.20
CA ARG A 127 13.51 -9.96 35.28
C ARG A 127 14.29 -11.22 35.63
N LYS A 128 14.45 -11.49 36.93
CA LYS A 128 15.17 -12.67 37.45
C LYS A 128 14.54 -14.01 37.02
N ASP A 129 13.23 -14.02 36.79
CA ASP A 129 12.50 -15.22 36.37
C ASP A 129 12.48 -15.43 34.85
N VAL A 130 13.18 -14.60 34.07
CA VAL A 130 13.18 -14.67 32.61
C VAL A 130 14.61 -14.89 32.11
N PHE A 131 14.77 -15.73 31.09
CA PHE A 131 16.06 -15.96 30.45
C PHE A 131 15.90 -16.16 28.93
N SER A 132 16.97 -15.90 28.18
CA SER A 132 17.07 -16.21 26.76
C SER A 132 17.90 -17.49 26.59
N GLY A 133 17.43 -18.43 25.78
CA GLY A 133 18.14 -19.69 25.57
C GLY A 133 17.45 -20.62 24.57
N LYS A 134 17.91 -21.86 24.53
CA LYS A 134 17.32 -22.93 23.74
C LYS A 134 16.79 -24.01 24.68
N VAL A 135 15.49 -24.29 24.64
CA VAL A 135 14.85 -25.33 25.45
C VAL A 135 14.13 -26.30 24.53
N LYS A 136 14.43 -27.61 24.65
CA LYS A 136 13.86 -28.67 23.80
C LYS A 136 13.91 -28.34 22.30
N GLY A 137 15.06 -27.83 21.83
CA GLY A 137 15.26 -27.49 20.42
C GLY A 137 14.73 -26.12 19.98
N VAL A 138 13.91 -25.44 20.78
CA VAL A 138 13.33 -24.14 20.42
C VAL A 138 14.18 -23.01 21.00
N ALA A 139 14.61 -22.07 20.16
CA ALA A 139 15.31 -20.86 20.60
C ALA A 139 14.30 -19.77 20.97
N GLY A 140 14.52 -19.07 22.08
CA GLY A 140 13.59 -18.03 22.52
C GLY A 140 13.89 -17.43 23.89
N ILE A 141 12.94 -16.63 24.36
CA ILE A 141 12.87 -16.09 25.71
C ILE A 141 11.83 -16.90 26.49
N TYR A 142 12.22 -17.34 27.66
CA TYR A 142 11.44 -18.19 28.55
C TYR A 142 11.23 -17.53 29.90
N GLN A 143 10.05 -17.74 30.49
CA GLN A 143 9.77 -17.41 31.88
C GLN A 143 9.79 -18.70 32.72
N ARG A 144 10.48 -18.69 33.86
CA ARG A 144 10.43 -19.76 34.86
C ARG A 144 9.08 -19.72 35.58
N LYS A 145 8.40 -20.86 35.65
CA LYS A 145 7.09 -21.05 36.28
C LYS A 145 7.20 -22.26 37.22
N GLY A 146 7.79 -22.04 38.39
CA GLY A 146 8.12 -23.11 39.33
C GLY A 146 9.08 -24.12 38.70
N THR A 147 8.62 -25.36 38.55
CA THR A 147 9.40 -26.48 37.97
C THR A 147 9.44 -26.50 36.45
N HIS A 148 8.63 -25.67 35.77
CA HIS A 148 8.54 -25.64 34.31
C HIS A 148 8.97 -24.29 33.74
N VAL A 149 9.20 -24.24 32.44
CA VAL A 149 9.52 -23.01 31.71
C VAL A 149 8.49 -22.76 30.61
N GLN A 150 8.01 -21.53 30.51
CA GLN A 150 7.04 -21.09 29.51
C GLN A 150 7.76 -20.27 28.43
N LEU A 151 7.60 -20.67 27.17
CA LEU A 151 8.08 -19.88 26.03
C LEU A 151 7.21 -18.63 25.86
N ILE A 152 7.81 -17.45 26.05
CA ILE A 152 7.08 -16.18 25.95
C ILE A 152 7.40 -15.44 24.64
N VAL A 153 8.60 -15.64 24.07
CA VAL A 153 8.99 -15.12 22.74
C VAL A 153 9.81 -16.19 22.02
N SER A 154 9.45 -16.57 20.80
CA SER A 154 10.25 -17.48 19.98
C SER A 154 11.17 -16.74 19.02
N TYR A 155 12.36 -17.28 18.81
CA TYR A 155 13.29 -16.88 17.76
C TYR A 155 13.18 -17.88 16.62
N ALA A 156 12.61 -17.43 15.50
CA ALA A 156 12.41 -18.26 14.32
C ALA A 156 13.40 -17.88 13.21
N ASP A 157 13.99 -18.88 12.55
CA ASP A 157 14.89 -18.68 11.41
C ASP A 157 14.12 -18.35 10.12
N ARG A 158 12.82 -18.63 10.10
CA ARG A 158 11.89 -18.25 9.02
C ARG A 158 10.46 -18.23 9.52
N VAL A 159 9.61 -17.40 8.91
CA VAL A 159 8.17 -17.37 9.14
C VAL A 159 7.44 -17.46 7.81
N GLN A 160 6.47 -18.37 7.71
CA GLN A 160 5.65 -18.53 6.51
C GLN A 160 4.42 -17.63 6.57
N TYR A 161 4.16 -16.93 5.46
CA TYR A 161 3.01 -16.05 5.29
C TYR A 161 2.11 -16.58 4.19
N LYS A 162 0.79 -16.49 4.43
CA LYS A 162 -0.24 -16.69 3.42
C LYS A 162 -0.62 -15.34 2.83
N LYS A 163 -0.97 -15.31 1.54
CA LYS A 163 -1.60 -14.13 0.93
C LYS A 163 -2.90 -13.82 1.66
N ARG A 164 -3.03 -12.58 2.13
CA ARG A 164 -4.19 -12.06 2.86
C ARG A 164 -4.70 -10.74 2.32
N PHE A 165 -3.84 -9.96 1.65
CA PHE A 165 -4.19 -8.65 1.14
C PHE A 165 -4.23 -8.67 -0.39
N PRO A 166 -5.41 -8.66 -1.03
CA PRO A 166 -5.55 -8.73 -2.48
C PRO A 166 -5.26 -7.37 -3.16
N PHE A 167 -4.04 -6.86 -2.99
CA PHE A 167 -3.60 -5.52 -3.45
C PHE A 167 -3.91 -5.28 -4.94
N GLY A 168 -3.52 -6.22 -5.81
CA GLY A 168 -3.72 -6.10 -7.25
C GLY A 168 -5.20 -6.05 -7.63
N ASP A 169 -6.01 -6.92 -7.04
CA ASP A 169 -7.43 -7.05 -7.36
C ASP A 169 -8.22 -5.80 -6.91
N ILE A 170 -7.95 -5.30 -5.71
CA ILE A 170 -8.55 -4.06 -5.17
C ILE A 170 -8.15 -2.85 -6.04
N GLY A 171 -6.85 -2.75 -6.36
CA GLY A 171 -6.34 -1.67 -7.20
C GLY A 171 -7.01 -1.66 -8.58
N GLN A 172 -7.07 -2.82 -9.25
CA GLN A 172 -7.71 -2.94 -10.57
C GLN A 172 -9.21 -2.67 -10.52
N ALA A 173 -9.91 -3.15 -9.49
CA ALA A 173 -11.33 -2.85 -9.31
C ALA A 173 -11.58 -1.34 -9.18
N ALA A 174 -10.77 -0.64 -8.39
CA ALA A 174 -10.87 0.81 -8.25
C ALA A 174 -10.59 1.54 -9.58
N VAL A 175 -9.56 1.12 -10.33
CA VAL A 175 -9.25 1.68 -11.66
C VAL A 175 -10.41 1.48 -12.63
N LYS A 176 -10.97 0.27 -12.72
CA LYS A 176 -12.12 -0.02 -13.60
C LYS A 176 -13.33 0.85 -13.26
N THR A 177 -13.59 1.07 -11.97
CA THR A 177 -14.73 1.87 -11.52
C THR A 177 -14.57 3.37 -11.79
N SER A 178 -13.38 3.95 -11.61
CA SER A 178 -13.22 5.42 -11.65
C SER A 178 -12.48 5.99 -12.87
N SER A 179 -11.77 5.18 -13.65
CA SER A 179 -10.93 5.64 -14.77
C SER A 179 -11.68 6.47 -15.81
N ALA A 180 -12.78 5.96 -16.36
CA ALA A 180 -13.55 6.67 -17.39
C ALA A 180 -14.07 8.02 -16.89
N LYS A 181 -14.71 8.03 -15.72
CA LYS A 181 -15.22 9.24 -15.06
C LYS A 181 -14.12 10.29 -14.87
N ASN A 182 -12.98 9.88 -14.30
CA ASN A 182 -11.88 10.80 -13.99
C ASN A 182 -11.18 11.33 -15.25
N LEU A 183 -11.01 10.49 -16.27
CA LEU A 183 -10.42 10.89 -17.54
C LEU A 183 -11.30 11.91 -18.26
N ILE A 184 -12.60 11.63 -18.40
CA ILE A 184 -13.57 12.54 -19.03
C ILE A 184 -13.54 13.89 -18.30
N ALA A 185 -13.79 13.88 -16.99
CA ALA A 185 -13.83 15.12 -16.20
C ALA A 185 -12.52 15.93 -16.25
N ALA A 186 -11.36 15.26 -16.24
CA ALA A 186 -10.07 15.93 -16.29
C ALA A 186 -9.73 16.48 -17.68
N ILE A 187 -10.13 15.80 -18.75
CA ILE A 187 -9.96 16.26 -20.13
C ILE A 187 -10.87 17.46 -20.38
N ASP A 188 -12.15 17.38 -20.00
CA ASP A 188 -13.10 18.49 -20.15
C ASP A 188 -12.61 19.75 -19.43
N ALA A 189 -12.15 19.60 -18.18
CA ALA A 189 -11.57 20.70 -17.42
C ALA A 189 -10.29 21.26 -18.07
N ALA A 190 -9.43 20.40 -18.64
CA ALA A 190 -8.21 20.83 -19.30
C ALA A 190 -8.51 21.61 -20.60
N LEU A 191 -9.48 21.14 -21.40
CA LEU A 191 -9.91 21.82 -22.61
C LEU A 191 -10.59 23.15 -22.31
N ALA A 192 -11.42 23.23 -21.27
CA ALA A 192 -12.04 24.49 -20.83
C ALA A 192 -11.01 25.51 -20.34
N SER A 193 -9.88 25.05 -19.78
CA SER A 193 -8.78 25.91 -19.32
C SER A 193 -7.85 26.42 -20.44
N ALA A 194 -8.08 25.99 -21.68
CA ALA A 194 -7.24 26.31 -22.83
C ALA A 194 -7.48 27.76 -23.30
N ARG A 195 -6.85 28.73 -22.61
CA ARG A 195 -6.85 30.14 -23.02
C ARG A 195 -6.10 30.38 -24.33
#